data_AF-G1Q0A2-F1
#
_entry.id   AF-G1Q0A2-F1
#
_cell.length_a   1.000
_cell.length_b   1.000
_cell.length_c   1.000
_cell.angle_alpha   90.00
_cell.angle_beta   90.00
_cell.angle_gamma   90.00
#
_symmetry.space_group_name_H-M   'P 1'
#
loop_
_entity.id
_entity.type
_entity.pdbx_description
1 polymer ?
#
loop_
_entity_poly.entity_id
_entity_poly.type
_entity_poly.pdbx_seq_one_letter_code
_entity_poly.pdbx_strand_id
1 'polypeptide(L)'
;MSARTQTPAQICVNYKGYFKCECHPGYEMDTLTKNCKAVAGRSPSLIFTNRHEVRRIDLVKRDYSRLIPMLKNVVALDVEVATNRIYWCDLSYRKIYSAYMDKASDPAEQEVLIDESCTLQRAWRWTGST
;
A
#
# COMPACT_ATOMS: atom_id res chain seq x y z
N MET A 1 23.30 -12.32 30.33
CA MET A 1 23.58 -12.39 28.88
C MET A 1 22.38 -11.83 28.15
N SER A 2 22.44 -10.56 27.76
CA SER A 2 21.37 -9.82 27.09
C SER A 2 21.62 -9.85 25.58
N ALA A 3 20.92 -10.72 24.85
CA ALA A 3 20.89 -10.68 23.40
C ALA A 3 19.66 -9.87 22.95
N ARG A 4 19.84 -8.57 22.71
CA ARG A 4 19.16 -7.88 21.60
C ARG A 4 19.78 -8.52 20.34
N THR A 5 19.06 -9.10 19.39
CA THR A 5 17.92 -8.57 18.63
C THR A 5 17.18 -9.74 17.99
N GLN A 6 15.91 -9.98 18.33
CA GLN A 6 15.10 -10.89 17.52
C GLN A 6 13.63 -10.51 17.67
N THR A 7 13.07 -9.87 16.63
CA THR A 7 11.63 -9.85 16.29
C THR A 7 11.38 -9.01 15.03
N PRO A 8 10.36 -9.35 14.20
CA PRO A 8 9.03 -9.66 14.70
C PRO A 8 8.43 -10.97 14.20
N ALA A 9 8.49 -11.95 15.10
CA ALA A 9 7.22 -12.47 15.53
C ALA A 9 6.36 -11.32 16.07
N GLN A 10 5.13 -11.21 15.58
CA GLN A 10 4.30 -10.03 15.82
C GLN A 10 3.72 -10.02 17.22
N ILE A 11 3.48 -11.21 17.78
CA ILE A 11 2.94 -11.41 19.12
C ILE A 11 3.96 -12.19 19.93
N CYS A 12 4.38 -11.70 21.09
CA CYS A 12 5.27 -12.43 21.99
C CYS A 12 4.75 -12.39 23.42
N VAL A 13 4.62 -13.57 24.02
CA VAL A 13 4.14 -13.76 25.38
C VAL A 13 5.27 -14.34 26.22
N ASN A 14 5.59 -13.68 27.33
CA ASN A 14 6.61 -14.11 28.26
C ASN A 14 6.05 -15.16 29.24
N TYR A 15 6.78 -16.26 29.40
CA TYR A 15 6.48 -17.32 30.36
C TYR A 15 7.63 -17.44 31.37
N LYS A 16 7.39 -18.14 32.48
CA LYS A 16 8.46 -18.36 33.47
C LYS A 16 9.52 -19.29 32.86
N GLY A 17 10.70 -18.74 32.56
CA GLY A 17 11.85 -19.47 32.04
C GLY A 17 11.99 -19.51 30.52
N TYR A 18 11.03 -18.95 29.76
CA TYR A 18 11.11 -18.83 28.30
C TYR A 18 10.09 -17.81 27.76
N PHE A 19 10.16 -17.48 26.47
CA PHE A 19 9.14 -16.69 25.77
C PHE A 19 8.58 -17.50 24.59
N LYS A 20 7.30 -17.32 24.28
CA LYS A 20 6.66 -17.90 23.09
C LYS A 20 6.21 -16.77 22.18
N CYS A 21 6.48 -16.93 20.89
CA CYS A 21 6.19 -15.91 19.90
C CYS A 21 5.38 -16.50 18.74
N GLU A 22 4.38 -15.75 18.27
CA GLU A 22 3.37 -16.14 17.29
C GLU A 22 3.12 -15.00 16.27
N CYS A 23 2.39 -15.32 15.20
CA CYS A 23 2.02 -14.37 14.15
C CYS A 23 0.55 -13.95 14.27
N HIS A 24 0.21 -12.75 13.81
CA HIS A 24 -1.19 -12.34 13.66
C HIS A 24 -1.91 -13.22 12.63
N PRO A 25 -3.25 -13.32 12.72
CA PRO A 25 -4.05 -13.96 11.68
C PRO A 25 -3.71 -13.40 10.29
N GLY A 26 -3.57 -14.29 9.29
CA GLY A 26 -3.12 -13.93 7.94
C GLY A 26 -1.61 -13.92 7.74
N TYR A 27 -0.83 -14.26 8.78
CA TYR A 27 0.61 -14.45 8.70
C TYR A 27 1.03 -15.83 9.24
N GLU A 28 2.03 -16.43 8.60
CA GLU A 28 2.67 -17.69 8.99
C GLU A 28 4.14 -17.48 9.34
N MET A 29 4.61 -18.21 10.34
CA MET A 29 6.01 -18.16 10.76
C MET A 29 6.89 -18.89 9.74
N ASP A 30 7.79 -18.15 9.10
CA ASP A 30 8.86 -18.75 8.32
C ASP A 30 9.83 -19.47 9.25
N THR A 31 9.92 -20.79 9.12
CA THR A 31 10.74 -21.63 10.00
C THR A 31 12.24 -21.36 9.86
N LEU A 32 12.69 -20.88 8.69
CA LEU A 32 14.08 -20.55 8.37
C LEU A 32 14.45 -19.15 8.87
N THR A 33 13.64 -18.14 8.54
CA THR A 33 13.97 -16.73 8.86
C THR A 33 13.42 -16.25 10.20
N LYS A 34 12.55 -17.03 10.84
CA LYS A 34 11.82 -16.68 12.09
C LYS A 34 11.02 -15.38 11.97
N ASN A 35 10.59 -15.04 10.76
CA ASN A 35 9.74 -13.89 10.49
C ASN A 35 8.32 -14.32 10.16
N CYS A 36 7.34 -13.51 10.58
CA CYS A 36 5.96 -13.66 10.13
C CYS A 36 5.82 -13.18 8.68
N LYS A 37 5.52 -14.09 7.77
CA LYS A 37 5.22 -13.81 6.36
C LYS A 37 3.73 -13.89 6.12
N ALA A 38 3.18 -12.98 5.31
CA ALA A 38 1.77 -13.07 4.94
C ALA A 38 1.49 -14.43 4.27
N VAL A 39 0.36 -15.04 4.62
CA VAL A 39 -0.10 -16.30 4.01
C VAL A 39 -0.22 -16.09 2.49
N ALA A 40 0.18 -17.09 1.71
CA ALA A 40 0.18 -17.00 0.25
C ALA A 40 -1.22 -16.65 -0.29
N GLY A 41 -1.32 -15.57 -1.08
CA GLY A 41 -2.60 -15.13 -1.66
C GLY A 41 -2.46 -14.00 -2.68
N ARG A 42 -1.74 -12.93 -2.35
CA ARG A 42 -1.38 -11.83 -3.30
C ARG A 42 0.04 -11.35 -3.04
N SER A 43 0.86 -11.25 -4.09
CA SER A 43 2.22 -10.72 -3.99
C SER A 43 2.18 -9.25 -3.56
N PRO A 44 2.94 -8.84 -2.54
CA PRO A 44 2.99 -7.44 -2.12
C PRO A 44 3.57 -6.59 -3.25
N SER A 45 3.03 -5.39 -3.43
CA SER A 45 3.49 -4.44 -4.45
C SER A 45 3.70 -3.06 -3.84
N LEU A 46 4.73 -2.34 -4.30
CA LEU A 46 4.89 -0.92 -4.01
C LEU A 46 4.24 -0.12 -5.14
N ILE A 47 3.35 0.81 -4.81
CA ILE A 47 2.72 1.73 -5.75
C ILE A 47 3.10 3.14 -5.33
N PHE A 48 3.62 3.93 -6.27
CA PHE A 48 4.12 5.28 -5.98
C PHE A 48 3.88 6.25 -7.15
N THR A 49 3.77 7.54 -6.79
CA THR A 49 3.67 8.64 -7.75
C THR A 49 5.04 9.01 -8.30
N ASN A 50 5.11 9.25 -9.61
CA ASN A 50 6.29 9.80 -10.29
C ASN A 50 5.89 11.01 -11.15
N ARG A 51 5.34 12.06 -10.51
CA ARG A 51 4.85 13.34 -11.08
C ARG A 51 3.87 13.25 -12.25
N HIS A 52 4.26 12.65 -13.37
CA HIS A 52 3.50 12.50 -14.60
C HIS A 52 2.90 11.10 -14.80
N GLU A 53 3.07 10.21 -13.83
CA GLU A 53 2.56 8.84 -13.87
C GLU A 53 2.51 8.23 -12.47
N VAL A 54 1.79 7.12 -12.34
CA VAL A 54 1.85 6.21 -11.18
C VAL A 54 2.50 4.92 -11.63
N ARG A 55 3.43 4.38 -10.82
CA ARG A 55 4.17 3.15 -11.10
C ARG A 55 3.96 2.10 -10.02
N ARG A 56 4.14 0.84 -10.40
CA ARG A 56 4.02 -0.35 -9.54
C ARG A 56 5.28 -1.20 -9.62
N ILE A 57 5.69 -1.76 -8.48
CA ILE A 57 6.75 -2.76 -8.37
C ILE A 57 6.18 -3.98 -7.65
N ASP A 58 6.12 -5.14 -8.31
CA ASP A 58 5.86 -6.42 -7.64
C ASP A 58 7.13 -6.87 -6.90
N LEU A 59 7.05 -7.01 -5.57
CA LEU A 59 8.24 -7.29 -4.75
C LEU A 59 8.75 -8.73 -4.89
N VAL A 60 7.93 -9.64 -5.39
CA VAL A 60 8.28 -11.06 -5.56
C VAL A 60 8.80 -11.29 -6.98
N LYS A 61 8.03 -10.87 -7.99
CA LYS A 61 8.39 -11.03 -9.40
C LYS A 61 9.45 -10.04 -9.86
N ARG A 62 9.72 -8.99 -9.06
CA ARG A 62 10.55 -7.84 -9.42
C ARG A 62 10.08 -7.18 -10.72
N ASP A 63 8.77 -7.24 -10.96
CA ASP A 63 8.15 -6.66 -12.14
C ASP A 63 7.91 -5.18 -11.91
N TYR A 64 8.39 -4.36 -12.83
CA TYR A 64 8.32 -2.91 -12.76
C TYR A 64 7.44 -2.39 -13.90
N SER A 65 6.27 -1.87 -13.55
CA SER A 65 5.24 -1.51 -14.52
C SER A 65 4.67 -0.12 -14.28
N ARG A 66 4.13 0.47 -15.37
CA ARG A 66 3.40 1.73 -15.33
C ARG A 66 1.93 1.42 -15.12
N LEU A 67 1.34 1.97 -14.06
CA LEU A 67 -0.06 1.73 -13.69
C LEU A 67 -0.98 2.80 -14.29
N ILE A 68 -0.61 4.08 -14.16
CA ILE A 68 -1.39 5.20 -14.71
C ILE A 68 -0.44 6.11 -15.49
N PRO A 69 -0.55 6.18 -16.83
CA PRO A 69 0.27 7.05 -17.67
C PRO A 69 -0.29 8.48 -17.73
N MET A 70 0.53 9.42 -18.23
CA MET A 70 0.10 10.74 -18.73
C MET A 70 -0.67 11.61 -17.72
N LEU A 71 -0.34 11.53 -16.44
CA LEU A 71 -0.85 12.45 -15.42
C LEU A 71 -0.13 13.80 -15.51
N LYS A 72 -0.74 14.86 -14.97
CA LYS A 72 -0.18 16.20 -15.12
C LYS A 72 0.74 16.56 -13.96
N ASN A 73 0.27 16.41 -12.74
CA ASN A 73 1.06 16.64 -11.53
C ASN A 73 0.48 15.87 -10.33
N VAL A 74 0.65 14.55 -10.33
CA VAL A 74 0.19 13.69 -9.23
C VAL A 74 1.17 13.73 -8.06
N VAL A 75 0.65 13.95 -6.85
CA VAL A 75 1.49 14.14 -5.64
C VAL A 75 1.14 13.23 -4.47
N ALA A 76 -0.07 12.68 -4.47
CA ALA A 76 -0.54 11.79 -3.44
C ALA A 76 -1.44 10.73 -4.05
N LEU A 77 -1.39 9.54 -3.47
CA LEU A 77 -2.23 8.42 -3.83
C LEU A 77 -2.57 7.61 -2.59
N ASP A 78 -3.66 6.86 -2.68
CA ASP A 78 -4.00 5.80 -1.73
C ASP A 78 -4.75 4.65 -2.44
N VAL A 79 -4.80 3.49 -1.81
CA VAL A 79 -5.35 2.26 -2.38
C VAL A 79 -6.31 1.54 -1.44
N GLU A 80 -7.45 1.13 -1.98
CA GLU A 80 -8.36 0.21 -1.30
C GLU A 80 -8.13 -1.20 -1.84
N VAL A 81 -7.37 -2.01 -1.08
CA VAL A 81 -6.92 -3.33 -1.53
C VAL A 81 -8.06 -4.33 -1.70
N ALA A 82 -9.12 -4.22 -0.87
CA ALA A 82 -10.27 -5.12 -0.89
C ALA A 82 -11.08 -5.00 -2.19
N THR A 83 -11.27 -3.77 -2.69
CA THR A 83 -12.08 -3.44 -3.88
C THR A 83 -11.24 -3.25 -5.14
N ASN A 84 -9.91 -3.35 -5.04
CA ASN A 84 -8.97 -3.10 -6.14
C ASN A 84 -9.08 -1.67 -6.71
N ARG A 85 -9.29 -0.68 -5.85
CA ARG A 85 -9.41 0.74 -6.25
C ARG A 85 -8.16 1.54 -5.88
N ILE A 86 -7.81 2.48 -6.74
CA ILE A 86 -6.77 3.49 -6.51
C ILE A 86 -7.40 4.88 -6.54
N TYR A 87 -6.86 5.75 -5.69
CA TYR A 87 -7.25 7.15 -5.56
C TYR A 87 -6.01 8.00 -5.74
N TRP A 88 -6.09 9.09 -6.49
CA TRP A 88 -4.94 9.97 -6.65
C TRP A 88 -5.34 11.44 -6.78
N CYS A 89 -4.41 12.31 -6.40
CA CYS A 89 -4.58 13.74 -6.28
C CYS A 89 -3.68 14.42 -7.33
N ASP A 90 -4.28 15.07 -8.35
CA ASP A 90 -3.55 15.85 -9.35
C ASP A 90 -3.64 17.35 -9.02
N LEU A 91 -2.49 17.97 -8.72
CA LEU A 91 -2.42 19.39 -8.35
C LEU A 91 -2.66 20.34 -9.51
N SER A 92 -2.38 19.93 -10.75
CA SER A 92 -2.57 20.80 -11.91
C SER A 92 -4.05 20.97 -12.21
N TYR A 93 -4.85 19.93 -12.00
CA TYR A 93 -6.31 20.01 -12.14
C TYR A 93 -7.04 20.27 -10.83
N ARG A 94 -6.34 20.23 -9.69
CA ARG A 94 -6.90 20.35 -8.34
C ARG A 94 -8.01 19.32 -8.03
N LYS A 95 -7.93 18.16 -8.66
CA LYS A 95 -8.97 17.10 -8.60
C LYS A 95 -8.44 15.85 -7.90
N ILE A 96 -9.37 15.15 -7.25
CA ILE A 96 -9.15 13.80 -6.74
C ILE A 96 -9.90 12.83 -7.66
N TYR A 97 -9.17 11.85 -8.15
CA TYR A 97 -9.66 10.85 -9.08
C TYR A 97 -9.70 9.47 -8.43
N SER A 98 -10.47 8.56 -9.01
CA SER A 98 -10.46 7.15 -8.69
C SER A 98 -10.68 6.29 -9.92
N ALA A 99 -10.14 5.08 -9.90
CA ALA A 99 -10.39 4.04 -10.89
C ALA A 99 -10.11 2.66 -10.28
N TYR A 100 -10.59 1.61 -10.94
CA TYR A 100 -10.12 0.24 -10.70
C TYR A 100 -8.67 0.09 -11.18
N MET A 101 -7.79 -0.54 -10.41
CA MET A 101 -6.35 -0.58 -10.71
C MET A 101 -6.02 -1.20 -12.06
N ASP A 102 -6.78 -2.21 -12.48
CA ASP A 102 -6.64 -2.91 -13.77
C ASP A 102 -7.11 -2.07 -14.96
N LYS A 103 -7.89 -1.01 -14.71
CA LYS A 103 -8.41 -0.10 -15.73
C LYS A 103 -7.87 1.33 -15.64
N ALA A 104 -7.14 1.65 -14.58
CA ALA A 104 -6.71 3.01 -14.28
C ALA A 104 -5.81 3.63 -15.36
N SER A 105 -5.24 2.82 -16.25
CA SER A 105 -4.48 3.31 -17.41
C SER A 105 -5.35 3.97 -18.49
N ASP A 106 -6.65 3.67 -18.54
CA ASP A 106 -7.59 4.25 -19.49
C ASP A 106 -8.26 5.50 -18.89
N PRO A 107 -8.04 6.71 -19.44
CA PRO A 107 -8.69 7.93 -18.98
C PRO A 107 -10.22 7.88 -18.95
N ALA A 108 -10.86 7.05 -19.80
CA ALA A 108 -12.32 6.93 -19.85
C ALA A 108 -12.90 6.20 -18.63
N GLU A 109 -12.08 5.39 -17.93
CA GLU A 109 -12.45 4.65 -16.73
C GLU A 109 -12.07 5.41 -15.45
N GLN A 110 -11.56 6.63 -15.57
CA GLN A 110 -11.19 7.49 -14.43
C GLN A 110 -12.36 8.37 -14.01
N GLU A 111 -12.77 8.24 -12.76
CA GLU A 111 -13.85 9.00 -12.16
C GLU A 111 -13.28 10.20 -11.39
N VAL A 112 -13.88 11.38 -11.54
CA VAL A 112 -13.59 12.54 -10.67
C VAL A 112 -14.45 12.42 -9.42
N LEU A 113 -13.83 12.21 -8.27
CA LEU A 113 -14.54 12.10 -7.00
C LEU A 113 -14.77 13.45 -6.33
N ILE A 114 -13.77 14.32 -6.39
CA ILE A 114 -13.83 15.63 -5.75
C ILE A 114 -13.20 16.68 -6.65
N ASP A 115 -13.93 17.78 -6.85
CA ASP A 115 -13.45 18.96 -7.55
C ASP A 115 -12.80 19.97 -6.59
N GLU A 116 -11.82 20.70 -7.10
CA GLU A 116 -11.08 21.81 -6.44
C GLU A 116 -10.46 21.55 -5.05
N SER A 117 -10.31 20.30 -4.65
CA SER A 117 -9.94 19.92 -3.27
C SER A 117 -8.50 19.41 -3.11
N CYS A 118 -7.85 19.04 -4.21
CA CYS A 118 -6.46 18.58 -4.17
C CYS A 118 -5.54 19.78 -3.93
N THR A 119 -5.03 19.90 -2.70
CA THR A 119 -4.04 20.90 -2.29
C THR A 119 -2.94 20.22 -1.46
N LEU A 120 -1.74 20.79 -1.46
CA LEU A 120 -0.59 20.26 -0.70
C LEU A 120 -0.88 20.12 0.81
N GLN A 121 -1.86 20.85 1.34
CA GLN A 121 -2.26 20.79 2.75
C GLN A 121 -3.30 19.70 3.08
N ARG A 122 -4.02 19.16 2.08
CA ARG A 122 -5.11 18.19 2.29
C ARG A 122 -4.84 16.78 1.78
N ALA A 123 -3.70 16.57 1.13
CA ALA A 123 -3.32 15.30 0.50
C ALA A 123 -3.28 14.06 1.43
N TRP A 124 -3.36 14.23 2.76
CA TRP A 124 -3.15 13.14 3.73
C TRP A 124 -4.23 13.02 4.81
N ARG A 125 -5.35 13.76 4.72
CA ARG A 125 -6.39 13.68 5.78
C ARG A 125 -7.42 12.61 5.44
N TRP A 126 -7.11 11.36 5.79
CA TRP A 126 -8.07 10.27 5.82
C TRP A 126 -9.04 10.46 7.00
N THR A 127 -10.33 10.64 6.76
CA THR A 127 -11.36 10.50 7.80
C THR A 127 -11.73 9.03 7.87
N GLY A 128 -10.94 8.23 8.58
CA GLY A 128 -11.34 6.87 8.92
C GLY A 128 -12.60 6.93 9.77
N SER A 129 -13.73 6.53 9.20
CA SER A 129 -14.92 6.17 9.96
C SER A 129 -14.59 4.92 10.79
N THR A 130 -14.61 5.10 12.10
CA THR A 130 -14.51 4.08 13.16
C THR A 130 -15.51 2.95 12.99
#